data_AF-A0A9X0PXB3-F1
#
_entry.id   AF-A0A9X0PXB3-F1
#
_cell.length_a   1.000
_cell.length_b   1.000
_cell.length_c   1.000
_cell.angle_alpha   90.00
_cell.angle_beta   90.00
_cell.angle_gamma   90.00
#
_symmetry.space_group_name_H-M   'P 1'
#
loop_
_entity.id
_entity.type
_entity.pdbx_description
1 polymer ?
#
loop_
_entity_poly.entity_id
_entity_poly.type
_entity_poly.pdbx_seq_one_letter_code
_entity_poly.pdbx_strand_id
1 'polypeptide(L)'
;MKIKEIMMKIRFSHIMCICIGVLIPIYCDVLFLHGFDSGTVSAIMDTVIAASALLAAWSVRNWLKDKVKNKGFEHAKEILIGMHLITKLLFELQSDYKNFALNYMDGSELNKEFQKNMKVEHSNLLVQCTNIRKKAIELLVAIFSLSSWDMKCNYQEEYVKYLKVLEDAREIIEEKLSNLDIDGHTSHIIRHKTWIKSKDEFDKVVAKCSLKHRALNKRFVSAFSYAPPVE
;
A
#
# COMPACT_ATOMS: atom_id res chain seq x y z
N MET A 1 34.15 -17.77 12.41
CA MET A 1 32.82 -17.71 11.75
C MET A 1 31.64 -18.05 12.66
N LYS A 2 31.76 -19.02 13.60
CA LYS A 2 30.65 -19.42 14.51
C LYS A 2 30.23 -18.39 15.58
N ILE A 3 31.13 -17.49 16.02
CA ILE A 3 30.85 -16.52 17.11
C ILE A 3 29.86 -15.43 16.68
N LYS A 4 29.96 -14.92 15.44
CA LYS A 4 29.04 -13.89 14.92
C LYS A 4 27.59 -14.39 14.83
N GLU A 5 27.39 -15.64 14.41
CA GLU A 5 26.05 -16.25 14.31
C GLU A 5 25.42 -16.52 15.68
N ILE A 6 26.24 -16.86 16.68
CA ILE A 6 25.79 -17.04 18.07
C ILE A 6 25.42 -15.68 18.68
N MET A 7 26.25 -14.64 18.47
CA MET A 7 25.98 -13.29 18.98
C MET A 7 24.66 -12.68 18.48
N MET A 8 24.25 -12.96 17.23
CA MET A 8 22.97 -12.46 16.69
C MET A 8 21.73 -13.12 17.33
N LYS A 9 21.88 -14.27 18.01
CA LYS A 9 20.76 -14.97 18.68
C LYS A 9 20.62 -14.63 20.16
N ILE A 10 21.59 -13.95 20.75
CA ILE A 10 21.62 -13.67 22.18
C ILE A 10 20.82 -12.38 22.45
N ARG A 11 19.75 -12.47 23.25
CA ARG A 11 18.99 -11.27 23.68
C ARG A 11 19.94 -10.31 24.42
N PHE A 12 19.77 -9.01 24.19
CA PHE A 12 20.57 -7.93 24.79
C PHE A 12 20.79 -8.09 26.31
N SER A 13 19.76 -8.56 27.03
CA SER A 13 19.84 -8.87 28.47
C SER A 13 20.97 -9.83 28.83
N HIS A 14 21.22 -10.85 28.01
CA HIS A 14 22.27 -11.85 28.27
C HIS A 14 23.67 -11.33 27.96
N ILE A 15 23.82 -10.45 26.96
CA ILE A 15 25.10 -9.79 26.68
C ILE A 15 25.46 -8.87 27.86
N MET A 16 24.50 -8.08 28.33
CA MET A 16 24.68 -7.24 29.52
C MET A 16 25.00 -8.08 30.77
N CYS A 17 24.34 -9.22 30.96
CA CYS A 17 24.64 -10.14 32.06
C CYS A 17 26.04 -10.76 31.96
N ILE A 18 26.53 -11.10 30.75
CA ILE A 18 27.89 -11.62 30.57
C ILE A 18 28.91 -10.52 30.85
N CYS A 19 28.70 -9.29 30.35
CA CYS A 19 29.60 -8.17 30.60
C CYS A 19 29.66 -7.82 32.09
N ILE A 20 28.52 -7.71 32.77
CA ILE A 20 28.45 -7.47 34.22
C ILE A 20 29.05 -8.65 35.00
N GLY A 21 28.77 -9.88 34.57
CA GLY A 21 29.27 -11.11 35.18
C GLY A 21 30.77 -11.35 35.03
N VAL A 22 31.41 -10.76 34.01
CA VAL A 22 32.88 -10.75 33.84
C VAL A 22 33.52 -9.57 34.57
N LEU A 23 32.83 -8.44 34.69
CA LEU A 23 33.30 -7.25 35.41
C LEU A 23 33.35 -7.47 36.93
N ILE A 24 32.36 -8.14 37.53
CA ILE A 24 32.30 -8.37 38.98
C ILE A 24 33.53 -9.17 39.49
N PRO A 25 33.93 -10.30 38.89
CA PRO A 25 35.13 -11.03 39.31
C PRO A 25 36.42 -10.24 39.10
N ILE A 26 36.58 -9.52 37.99
CA ILE A 26 37.77 -8.69 37.72
C ILE A 26 37.88 -7.57 38.75
N TYR A 27 36.76 -6.92 39.07
CA TYR A 27 36.72 -5.87 40.07
C TYR A 27 37.01 -6.42 41.47
N CYS A 28 36.42 -7.55 41.85
CA CYS A 28 36.67 -8.22 43.13
C CYS A 28 38.12 -8.73 43.27
N ASP A 29 38.69 -9.32 42.22
CA ASP A 29 40.07 -9.82 42.20
C ASP A 29 41.07 -8.66 42.35
N VAL A 30 40.81 -7.52 41.69
CA VAL A 30 41.68 -6.34 41.82
C VAL A 30 41.50 -5.65 43.18
N LEU A 31 40.28 -5.50 43.71
CA LEU A 31 40.07 -4.83 45.01
C LEU A 31 40.62 -5.62 46.20
N PHE A 32 40.60 -6.95 46.12
CA PHE A 32 40.98 -7.82 47.24
C PHE A 32 42.37 -8.47 47.11
N LEU A 33 42.89 -8.71 45.90
CA LEU A 33 44.12 -9.51 45.70
C LEU A 33 45.30 -8.75 45.09
N HIS A 34 45.11 -7.64 44.37
CA HIS A 34 46.22 -6.88 43.77
C HIS A 34 46.08 -5.37 43.94
N GLY A 35 47.04 -4.74 44.61
CA GLY A 35 47.16 -3.27 44.73
C GLY A 35 47.59 -2.59 43.43
N PHE A 36 46.76 -2.69 42.39
CA PHE A 36 46.93 -1.94 41.14
C PHE A 36 46.25 -0.57 41.20
N ASP A 37 46.84 0.39 40.50
CA ASP A 37 46.39 1.78 40.44
C ASP A 37 44.98 1.87 39.82
N SER A 38 44.07 2.55 40.51
CA SER A 38 42.64 2.69 40.19
C SER A 38 42.37 3.07 38.71
N GLY A 39 43.30 3.80 38.09
CA GLY A 39 43.22 4.21 36.68
C GLY A 39 43.21 3.04 35.68
N THR A 40 43.88 1.93 35.97
CA THR A 40 43.91 0.76 35.06
C THR A 40 42.58 0.02 35.06
N VAL A 41 41.96 -0.11 36.24
CA VAL A 41 40.63 -0.72 36.40
C VAL A 41 39.56 0.15 35.75
N SER A 42 39.65 1.48 35.94
CA SER A 42 38.75 2.44 35.29
C SER A 42 38.86 2.35 33.77
N ALA A 43 40.08 2.29 33.21
CA ALA A 43 40.27 2.17 31.76
C ALA A 43 39.71 0.87 31.17
N ILE A 44 39.85 -0.26 31.88
CA ILE A 44 39.24 -1.54 31.48
C ILE A 44 37.72 -1.45 31.55
N MET A 45 37.16 -0.84 32.61
CA MET A 45 35.73 -0.63 32.77
C MET A 45 35.15 0.22 31.62
N ASP A 46 35.78 1.35 31.31
CA ASP A 46 35.37 2.24 30.23
C ASP A 46 35.41 1.54 28.87
N THR A 47 36.43 0.69 28.64
CA THR A 47 36.55 -0.10 27.41
C THR A 47 35.43 -1.13 27.28
N VAL A 48 35.08 -1.84 28.37
CA VAL A 48 33.99 -2.83 28.37
C VAL A 48 32.63 -2.15 28.19
N ILE A 49 32.41 -0.99 28.83
CA ILE A 49 31.17 -0.22 28.68
C ILE A 49 31.06 0.33 27.25
N ALA A 50 32.13 0.88 26.68
CA ALA A 50 32.16 1.36 25.31
C ALA A 50 31.89 0.22 24.30
N ALA A 51 32.51 -0.94 24.49
CA ALA A 51 32.25 -2.13 23.67
C ALA A 51 30.78 -2.59 23.79
N SER A 52 30.23 -2.59 25.00
CA SER A 52 28.82 -2.95 25.24
C SER A 52 27.86 -1.96 24.60
N ALA A 53 28.15 -0.65 24.66
CA ALA A 53 27.37 0.40 24.02
C ALA A 53 27.39 0.29 22.49
N LEU A 54 28.55 -0.02 21.90
CA LEU A 54 28.67 -0.29 20.46
C LEU A 54 27.84 -1.52 20.04
N LEU A 55 27.88 -2.59 20.82
CA LEU A 55 27.06 -3.78 20.58
C LEU A 55 25.57 -3.50 20.73
N ALA A 56 25.17 -2.68 21.72
CA ALA A 56 23.80 -2.22 21.90
C ALA A 56 23.33 -1.43 20.67
N ALA A 57 24.14 -0.46 20.21
CA ALA A 57 23.84 0.36 19.05
C ALA A 57 23.69 -0.49 17.78
N TRP A 58 24.58 -1.48 17.56
CA TRP A 58 24.46 -2.44 16.47
C TRP A 58 23.21 -3.32 16.57
N SER A 59 22.86 -3.79 17.77
CA SER A 59 21.65 -4.58 18.00
C SER A 59 20.38 -3.77 17.72
N VAL A 60 20.31 -2.53 18.18
CA VAL A 60 19.18 -1.62 17.92
C VAL A 60 19.09 -1.31 16.43
N ARG A 61 20.22 -1.08 15.74
CA ARG A 61 20.26 -0.88 14.29
C ARG A 61 19.71 -2.09 13.53
N ASN A 62 20.10 -3.31 13.90
CA ASN A 62 19.59 -4.54 13.27
C ASN A 62 18.09 -4.73 13.56
N TRP A 63 17.66 -4.50 14.80
CA TRP A 63 16.24 -4.56 15.16
C TRP A 63 15.39 -3.54 14.40
N LEU A 64 15.88 -2.30 14.23
CA LEU A 64 15.23 -1.27 13.43
C LEU A 64 15.13 -1.70 11.96
N LYS A 65 16.21 -2.22 11.38
CA LYS A 65 16.20 -2.77 10.01
C LYS A 65 15.16 -3.88 9.84
N ASP A 66 15.09 -4.82 10.78
CA ASP A 66 14.11 -5.91 10.76
C ASP A 66 12.67 -5.39 10.91
N LYS A 67 12.45 -4.38 11.77
CA LYS A 67 11.13 -3.74 11.95
C LYS A 67 10.69 -2.96 10.72
N VAL A 68 11.57 -2.17 10.12
CA VAL A 68 11.30 -1.41 8.89
C VAL A 68 10.98 -2.37 7.75
N LYS A 69 11.79 -3.42 7.58
CA LYS A 69 11.57 -4.47 6.59
C LYS A 69 10.21 -5.17 6.76
N ASN A 70 9.86 -5.58 7.98
CA ASN A 70 8.57 -6.23 8.24
C ASN A 70 7.38 -5.31 7.94
N LYS A 71 7.42 -4.05 8.40
CA LYS A 71 6.36 -3.06 8.09
C LYS A 71 6.30 -2.75 6.59
N GLY A 72 7.45 -2.68 5.92
CA GLY A 72 7.53 -2.49 4.48
C GLY A 72 6.85 -3.63 3.71
N PHE A 73 7.01 -4.88 4.14
CA PHE A 73 6.30 -6.02 3.56
C PHE A 73 4.79 -5.98 3.81
N GLU A 74 4.35 -5.59 5.01
CA GLU A 74 2.93 -5.40 5.30
C GLU A 74 2.32 -4.34 4.39
N HIS A 75 2.98 -3.19 4.24
CA HIS A 75 2.49 -2.11 3.39
C HIS A 75 2.48 -2.49 1.90
N ALA A 76 3.51 -3.21 1.43
CA ALA A 76 3.52 -3.77 0.08
C ALA A 76 2.35 -4.74 -0.15
N LYS A 77 2.04 -5.60 0.83
CA LYS A 77 0.88 -6.49 0.79
C LYS A 77 -0.45 -5.71 0.75
N GLU A 78 -0.59 -4.65 1.54
CA GLU A 78 -1.78 -3.79 1.53
C GLU A 78 -2.00 -3.15 0.14
N ILE A 79 -0.93 -2.67 -0.50
CA ILE A 79 -0.99 -2.13 -1.86
C ILE A 79 -1.48 -3.20 -2.83
N LEU A 80 -0.92 -4.42 -2.77
CA LEU A 80 -1.33 -5.53 -3.64
C LEU A 80 -2.82 -5.88 -3.49
N ILE A 81 -3.29 -6.00 -2.25
CA ILE A 81 -4.70 -6.26 -1.96
C ILE A 81 -5.57 -5.11 -2.46
N GLY A 82 -5.14 -3.88 -2.21
CA GLY A 82 -5.84 -2.68 -2.65
C GLY A 82 -5.98 -2.59 -4.16
N MET A 83 -4.95 -2.99 -4.93
CA MET A 83 -5.02 -3.07 -6.40
C MET A 83 -6.10 -4.04 -6.88
N HIS A 84 -6.27 -5.20 -6.23
CA HIS A 84 -7.37 -6.11 -6.57
C HIS A 84 -8.73 -5.57 -6.16
N LEU A 85 -8.84 -4.95 -4.98
CA LEU A 85 -10.09 -4.38 -4.49
C LEU A 85 -10.58 -3.24 -5.38
N ILE A 86 -9.71 -2.32 -5.80
CA ILE A 86 -10.10 -1.22 -6.68
C ILE A 86 -10.51 -1.72 -8.07
N THR A 87 -9.84 -2.77 -8.57
CA THR A 87 -10.23 -3.44 -9.82
C THR A 87 -11.65 -4.00 -9.73
N LYS A 88 -11.95 -4.70 -8.62
CA LYS A 88 -13.27 -5.26 -8.36
C LYS A 88 -14.33 -4.15 -8.32
N LEU A 89 -14.07 -3.06 -7.58
CA LEU A 89 -14.98 -1.92 -7.48
C LEU A 89 -15.26 -1.28 -8.84
N LEU A 90 -14.25 -1.19 -9.73
CA LEU A 90 -14.47 -0.69 -11.09
C LEU A 90 -15.41 -1.59 -11.89
N PHE A 91 -15.25 -2.93 -11.81
CA PHE A 91 -16.13 -3.86 -12.52
C PHE A 91 -17.55 -3.88 -11.94
N GLU A 92 -17.70 -3.68 -10.63
CA GLU A 92 -19.01 -3.48 -10.00
C GLU A 92 -19.66 -2.20 -10.53
N LEU A 93 -18.96 -1.06 -10.48
CA LEU A 93 -19.43 0.22 -11.05
C LEU A 93 -19.80 0.07 -12.53
N GLN A 94 -19.02 -0.68 -13.29
CA GLN A 94 -19.31 -0.96 -14.69
C GLN A 94 -20.63 -1.70 -14.88
N SER A 95 -20.84 -2.75 -14.09
CA SER A 95 -22.06 -3.56 -14.14
C SER A 95 -23.28 -2.72 -13.74
N ASP A 96 -23.16 -1.97 -12.65
CA ASP A 96 -24.24 -1.13 -12.14
C ASP A 96 -24.59 -0.01 -13.12
N TYR A 97 -23.58 0.63 -13.71
CA TYR A 97 -23.79 1.65 -14.74
C TYR A 97 -24.47 1.07 -15.99
N LYS A 98 -24.09 -0.14 -16.43
CA LYS A 98 -24.76 -0.81 -17.57
C LYS A 98 -26.23 -1.08 -17.26
N ASN A 99 -26.56 -1.56 -16.07
CA ASN A 99 -27.93 -1.80 -15.66
C ASN A 99 -28.74 -0.50 -15.59
N PHE A 100 -28.19 0.53 -14.95
CA PHE A 100 -28.78 1.85 -14.89
C PHE A 100 -29.03 2.43 -16.29
N ALA A 101 -28.02 2.35 -17.17
CA ALA A 101 -28.12 2.89 -18.52
C ALA A 101 -29.14 2.13 -19.36
N LEU A 102 -29.25 0.80 -19.22
CA LEU A 102 -30.32 0.03 -19.85
C LEU A 102 -31.68 0.53 -19.38
N ASN A 103 -31.91 0.64 -18.07
CA ASN A 103 -33.19 1.09 -17.51
C ASN A 103 -33.56 2.53 -17.91
N TYR A 104 -32.60 3.45 -17.88
CA TYR A 104 -32.82 4.87 -18.24
C TYR A 104 -33.13 5.06 -19.74
N MET A 105 -32.54 4.21 -20.58
CA MET A 105 -32.53 4.35 -22.04
C MET A 105 -33.48 3.37 -22.73
N ASP A 106 -34.08 2.43 -22.00
CA ASP A 106 -35.08 1.49 -22.48
C ASP A 106 -36.44 2.18 -22.63
N GLY A 107 -36.59 2.89 -23.76
CA GLY A 107 -37.80 3.05 -24.59
C GLY A 107 -39.08 3.64 -24.00
N SER A 108 -39.27 3.59 -22.69
CA SER A 108 -40.48 3.94 -21.98
C SER A 108 -40.40 5.37 -21.43
N GLU A 109 -41.55 6.03 -21.36
CA GLU A 109 -41.70 7.34 -20.72
C GLU A 109 -41.42 7.20 -19.22
N LEU A 110 -40.60 8.10 -18.67
CA LEU A 110 -40.22 8.06 -17.25
C LEU A 110 -41.42 8.50 -16.40
N ASN A 111 -42.11 7.57 -15.75
CA ASN A 111 -43.13 7.93 -14.76
C ASN A 111 -42.49 8.51 -13.47
N LYS A 112 -43.24 9.24 -12.64
CA LYS A 112 -42.71 9.93 -11.46
C LYS A 112 -42.02 9.01 -10.44
N GLU A 113 -42.51 7.79 -10.29
CA GLU A 113 -41.95 6.81 -9.35
C GLU A 113 -40.63 6.23 -9.87
N PHE A 114 -40.58 5.93 -11.16
CA PHE A 114 -39.37 5.54 -11.88
C PHE A 114 -38.31 6.64 -11.84
N GLN A 115 -38.69 7.91 -12.08
CA GLN A 115 -37.78 9.06 -11.94
C GLN A 115 -37.16 9.13 -10.54
N LYS A 116 -37.95 8.91 -9.48
CA LYS A 116 -37.45 8.89 -8.10
C LYS A 116 -36.43 7.78 -7.88
N ASN A 117 -36.71 6.57 -8.35
CA ASN A 117 -35.78 5.44 -8.25
C ASN A 117 -34.49 5.70 -9.03
N MET A 118 -34.61 6.26 -10.24
CA MET A 118 -33.46 6.66 -11.07
C MET A 118 -32.58 7.72 -10.41
N LYS A 119 -33.16 8.70 -9.71
CA LYS A 119 -32.39 9.70 -8.94
C LYS A 119 -31.58 9.05 -7.81
N VAL A 120 -32.14 8.03 -7.14
CA VAL A 120 -31.44 7.28 -6.09
C VAL A 120 -30.30 6.45 -6.68
N GLU A 121 -30.55 5.69 -7.74
CA GLU A 121 -29.52 4.89 -8.41
C GLU A 121 -28.39 5.77 -8.97
N HIS A 122 -28.73 6.89 -9.62
CA HIS A 122 -27.76 7.88 -10.09
C HIS A 122 -26.85 8.40 -8.97
N SER A 123 -27.45 8.78 -7.83
CA SER A 123 -26.70 9.24 -6.67
C SER A 123 -25.76 8.15 -6.13
N ASN A 124 -26.22 6.90 -6.07
CA ASN A 124 -25.40 5.77 -5.64
C ASN A 124 -24.20 5.54 -6.58
N LEU A 125 -24.39 5.65 -7.89
CA LEU A 125 -23.30 5.52 -8.87
C LEU A 125 -22.26 6.64 -8.73
N LEU A 126 -22.68 7.88 -8.47
CA LEU A 126 -21.75 8.98 -8.21
C LEU A 126 -20.96 8.77 -6.91
N VAL A 127 -21.58 8.21 -5.87
CA VAL A 127 -20.87 7.81 -4.64
C VAL A 127 -19.84 6.72 -4.92
N GLN A 128 -20.18 5.71 -5.74
CA GLN A 128 -19.22 4.69 -6.17
C GLN A 128 -18.04 5.30 -6.94
N CYS A 129 -18.30 6.22 -7.86
CA CYS A 129 -17.25 6.95 -8.60
C CYS A 129 -16.30 7.69 -7.65
N THR A 130 -16.85 8.37 -6.64
CA THR A 130 -16.07 9.10 -5.62
C THR A 130 -15.21 8.16 -4.78
N ASN A 131 -15.78 7.02 -4.36
CA ASN A 131 -15.07 6.00 -3.58
C ASN A 131 -13.91 5.39 -4.34
N ILE A 132 -14.09 5.10 -5.64
CA ILE A 132 -13.02 4.60 -6.50
C ILE A 132 -11.90 5.62 -6.61
N ARG A 133 -12.23 6.88 -6.92
CA ARG A 133 -11.25 7.97 -7.02
C ARG A 133 -10.42 8.12 -5.74
N LYS A 134 -11.08 8.13 -4.59
CA LYS A 134 -10.41 8.20 -3.28
C LYS A 134 -9.42 7.04 -3.10
N LYS A 135 -9.84 5.81 -3.38
CA LYS A 135 -8.97 4.63 -3.28
C LYS A 135 -7.81 4.64 -4.28
N ALA A 136 -8.02 5.14 -5.49
CA ALA A 136 -6.95 5.28 -6.48
C ALA A 136 -5.85 6.23 -5.98
N ILE A 137 -6.25 7.35 -5.40
CA ILE A 137 -5.33 8.33 -4.80
C ILE A 137 -4.60 7.72 -3.60
N GLU A 138 -5.32 7.04 -2.70
CA GLU A 138 -4.71 6.35 -1.55
C GLU A 138 -3.64 5.33 -2.00
N LEU A 139 -3.93 4.56 -3.06
CA LEU A 139 -2.97 3.59 -3.62
C LEU A 139 -1.79 4.26 -4.29
N LEU A 140 -1.99 5.37 -5.02
CA LEU A 140 -0.88 6.15 -5.57
C LEU A 140 0.05 6.63 -4.47
N VAL A 141 -0.51 7.24 -3.42
CA VAL A 141 0.26 7.72 -2.26
C VAL A 141 1.03 6.57 -1.61
N ALA A 142 0.38 5.42 -1.39
CA ALA A 142 1.02 4.25 -0.80
C ALA A 142 2.17 3.70 -1.67
N ILE A 143 2.02 3.69 -3.00
CA ILE A 143 3.09 3.27 -3.92
C ILE A 143 4.30 4.21 -3.81
N PHE A 144 4.08 5.53 -3.76
CA PHE A 144 5.16 6.50 -3.66
C PHE A 144 5.82 6.51 -2.26
N SER A 145 5.07 6.19 -1.21
CA SER A 145 5.57 6.15 0.18
C SER A 145 6.32 4.87 0.54
N LEU A 146 6.38 3.86 -0.34
CA LEU A 146 7.14 2.62 -0.10
C LEU A 146 8.63 2.86 0.20
N SER A 147 9.21 3.90 -0.38
CA SER A 147 10.61 4.28 -0.14
C SER A 147 10.89 4.62 1.33
N SER A 148 9.90 5.15 2.05
CA SER A 148 9.98 5.40 3.50
C SER A 148 10.14 4.13 4.34
N TRP A 149 9.91 2.96 3.73
CA TRP A 149 9.98 1.65 4.37
C TRP A 149 11.12 0.79 3.81
N ASP A 150 12.11 1.37 3.15
CA ASP A 150 13.19 0.65 2.45
C ASP A 150 12.65 -0.36 1.41
N MET A 151 11.47 -0.10 0.86
CA MET A 151 10.83 -0.94 -0.14
C MET A 151 10.76 -0.22 -1.48
N LYS A 152 10.90 -0.99 -2.56
CA LYS A 152 10.79 -0.50 -3.93
C LYS A 152 9.71 -1.24 -4.68
N CYS A 153 8.89 -0.49 -5.42
CA CYS A 153 8.03 -1.05 -6.46
C CYS A 153 8.86 -1.25 -7.74
N ASN A 154 9.11 -2.51 -8.12
CA ASN A 154 9.92 -2.83 -9.29
C ASN A 154 9.27 -2.39 -10.61
N TYR A 155 7.94 -2.26 -10.62
CA TYR A 155 7.14 -1.91 -11.79
C TYR A 155 6.27 -0.68 -11.51
N GLN A 156 6.78 0.29 -10.76
CA GLN A 156 6.04 1.47 -10.32
C GLN A 156 5.28 2.16 -11.45
N GLU A 157 5.93 2.39 -12.59
CA GLU A 157 5.30 3.03 -13.76
C GLU A 157 4.09 2.25 -14.27
N GLU A 158 4.12 0.93 -14.22
CA GLU A 158 3.01 0.10 -14.67
C GLU A 158 1.83 0.12 -13.70
N TYR A 159 2.12 0.15 -12.39
CA TYR A 159 1.11 0.31 -11.36
C TYR A 159 0.43 1.69 -11.46
N VAL A 160 1.22 2.76 -11.62
CA VAL A 160 0.69 4.12 -11.83
C VAL A 160 -0.12 4.21 -13.13
N LYS A 161 0.39 3.63 -14.23
CA LYS A 161 -0.32 3.61 -15.52
C LYS A 161 -1.61 2.81 -15.44
N TYR A 162 -1.65 1.74 -14.66
CA TYR A 162 -2.87 0.98 -14.41
C TYR A 162 -3.91 1.82 -13.67
N LEU A 163 -3.52 2.47 -12.57
CA LEU A 163 -4.40 3.36 -11.81
C LEU A 163 -4.93 4.51 -12.67
N LYS A 164 -4.10 5.06 -13.58
CA LYS A 164 -4.57 6.07 -14.54
C LYS A 164 -5.64 5.53 -15.49
N VAL A 165 -5.43 4.34 -16.07
CA VAL A 165 -6.44 3.71 -16.95
C VAL A 165 -7.74 3.41 -16.20
N LEU A 166 -7.65 3.08 -14.92
CA LEU A 166 -8.81 2.88 -14.05
C LEU A 166 -9.56 4.18 -13.79
N GLU A 167 -8.84 5.27 -13.51
CA GLU A 167 -9.43 6.61 -13.34
C GLU A 167 -10.07 7.11 -14.64
N ASP A 168 -9.43 6.93 -15.80
CA ASP A 168 -10.00 7.28 -17.10
C ASP A 168 -11.35 6.56 -17.31
N ALA A 169 -11.44 5.28 -16.93
CA ALA A 169 -12.67 4.48 -17.04
C ALA A 169 -13.80 5.01 -16.15
N ARG A 170 -13.46 5.34 -14.90
CA ARG A 170 -14.37 5.91 -13.92
C ARG A 170 -14.82 7.31 -14.33
N GLU A 171 -13.93 8.13 -14.89
CA GLU A 171 -14.22 9.48 -15.35
C GLU A 171 -15.22 9.51 -16.51
N ILE A 172 -15.10 8.58 -17.46
CA ILE A 172 -16.10 8.44 -18.53
C ILE A 172 -17.48 8.15 -17.94
N ILE A 173 -17.59 7.25 -16.97
CA ILE A 173 -18.89 6.94 -16.31
C ILE A 173 -19.43 8.19 -15.60
N GLU A 174 -18.60 8.85 -14.79
CA GLU A 174 -19.00 10.05 -14.06
C GLU A 174 -19.44 11.17 -15.00
N GLU A 175 -18.70 11.44 -16.07
CA GLU A 175 -19.05 12.46 -17.06
C GLU A 175 -20.41 12.15 -17.71
N LYS A 176 -20.65 10.87 -18.06
CA LYS A 176 -21.96 10.49 -18.60
C LYS A 176 -23.05 10.70 -17.55
N LEU A 177 -22.83 10.29 -16.30
CA LEU A 177 -23.81 10.46 -15.22
C LEU A 177 -24.12 11.94 -14.94
N SER A 178 -23.11 12.81 -14.91
CA SER A 178 -23.29 14.24 -14.65
C SER A 178 -24.07 14.97 -15.74
N ASN A 179 -24.05 14.46 -16.97
CA ASN A 179 -24.74 15.04 -18.12
C ASN A 179 -26.12 14.41 -18.39
N LEU A 180 -26.64 13.58 -17.49
CA LEU A 180 -27.96 12.97 -17.65
C LEU A 180 -29.09 13.94 -17.30
N ASP A 181 -30.07 14.00 -18.19
CA ASP A 181 -31.32 14.71 -17.96
C ASP A 181 -32.35 13.76 -17.32
N ILE A 182 -32.27 13.63 -16.01
CA ILE A 182 -33.18 12.77 -15.23
C ILE A 182 -34.56 13.41 -15.06
N ASP A 183 -34.68 14.72 -15.28
CA ASP A 183 -35.94 15.46 -15.17
C ASP A 183 -36.86 15.25 -16.39
N GLY A 184 -36.37 14.52 -17.41
CA GLY A 184 -37.20 13.97 -18.47
C GLY A 184 -37.48 14.96 -19.61
N HIS A 185 -36.69 16.03 -19.74
CA HIS A 185 -36.82 16.98 -20.85
C HIS A 185 -36.34 16.39 -22.18
N THR A 186 -35.52 15.34 -22.14
CA THR A 186 -34.92 14.68 -23.29
C THR A 186 -35.75 13.47 -23.70
N SER A 187 -36.12 13.40 -24.98
CA SER A 187 -36.92 12.28 -25.51
C SER A 187 -36.20 10.94 -25.46
N HIS A 188 -36.95 9.85 -25.37
CA HIS A 188 -36.41 8.48 -25.34
C HIS A 188 -35.50 8.17 -26.56
N ILE A 189 -35.80 8.74 -27.74
CA ILE A 189 -35.01 8.56 -28.97
C ILE A 189 -33.60 9.14 -28.80
N ILE A 190 -33.50 10.33 -28.20
CA ILE A 190 -32.22 11.02 -27.98
C ILE A 190 -31.41 10.28 -26.92
N ARG A 191 -32.06 9.85 -25.83
CA ARG A 191 -31.49 9.00 -24.79
C ARG A 191 -30.87 7.73 -25.38
N HIS A 192 -31.66 6.94 -26.10
CA HIS A 192 -31.22 5.69 -26.72
C HIS A 192 -30.05 5.86 -27.71
N LYS A 193 -30.09 6.90 -28.56
CA LYS A 193 -29.01 7.21 -29.52
C LYS A 193 -27.70 7.57 -28.82
N THR A 194 -27.78 8.25 -27.68
CA THR A 194 -26.61 8.63 -26.87
C THR A 194 -25.96 7.40 -26.23
N TRP A 195 -26.79 6.47 -25.72
CA TRP A 195 -26.32 5.22 -25.14
C TRP A 195 -25.55 4.34 -26.13
N ILE A 196 -26.08 4.15 -27.34
CA ILE A 196 -25.41 3.31 -28.36
C ILE A 196 -23.99 3.83 -28.62
N LYS A 197 -23.81 5.16 -28.70
CA LYS A 197 -22.49 5.77 -28.90
C LYS A 197 -21.57 5.59 -27.70
N SER A 198 -22.07 5.78 -26.48
CA SER A 198 -21.26 5.65 -25.27
C SER A 198 -20.87 4.22 -24.93
N LYS A 199 -21.71 3.24 -25.31
CA LYS A 199 -21.49 1.82 -25.02
C LYS A 199 -20.18 1.31 -25.63
N ASP A 200 -19.92 1.63 -26.90
CA ASP A 200 -18.70 1.19 -27.60
C ASP A 200 -17.43 1.82 -27.01
N GLU A 201 -17.50 3.10 -26.62
CA GLU A 201 -16.42 3.80 -25.95
C GLU A 201 -16.11 3.17 -24.60
N PHE A 202 -17.17 2.87 -23.84
CA PHE A 202 -17.06 2.28 -22.52
C PHE A 202 -16.49 0.85 -22.55
N ASP A 203 -17.00 0.00 -23.45
CA ASP A 203 -16.53 -1.39 -23.58
C ASP A 203 -15.04 -1.45 -23.99
N LYS A 204 -14.57 -0.52 -24.83
CA LYS A 204 -13.14 -0.39 -25.17
C LYS A 204 -12.28 -0.08 -23.94
N VAL A 205 -12.73 0.83 -23.09
CA VAL A 205 -11.95 1.26 -21.91
C VAL A 205 -11.92 0.17 -20.85
N VAL A 206 -13.04 -0.54 -20.63
CA VAL A 206 -13.08 -1.71 -19.74
C VAL A 206 -12.16 -2.83 -20.24
N ALA A 207 -12.16 -3.11 -21.55
CA ALA A 207 -11.29 -4.12 -22.13
C ALA A 207 -9.81 -3.76 -21.92
N LYS A 208 -9.46 -2.49 -22.12
CA LYS A 208 -8.12 -1.95 -21.84
C LYS A 208 -7.74 -2.12 -20.36
N CYS A 209 -8.63 -1.80 -19.43
CA CYS A 209 -8.40 -1.96 -18.00
C CYS A 209 -8.19 -3.45 -17.62
N SER A 210 -9.03 -4.34 -18.15
CA SER A 210 -8.90 -5.80 -17.95
C SER A 210 -7.56 -6.35 -18.44
N LEU A 211 -7.12 -5.94 -19.63
CA LEU A 211 -5.84 -6.36 -20.20
C LEU A 211 -4.66 -5.88 -19.35
N LYS A 212 -4.70 -4.61 -18.90
CA LYS A 212 -3.66 -4.04 -18.04
C LYS A 212 -3.61 -4.71 -16.67
N HIS A 213 -4.77 -5.01 -16.09
CA HIS A 213 -4.86 -5.76 -14.83
C HIS A 213 -4.22 -7.14 -14.96
N ARG A 214 -4.52 -7.90 -16.03
CA ARG A 214 -3.90 -9.20 -16.28
C ARG A 214 -2.38 -9.12 -16.41
N ALA A 215 -1.88 -8.09 -17.10
CA ALA A 215 -0.43 -7.87 -17.24
C ALA A 215 0.23 -7.58 -15.88
N LEU A 216 -0.42 -6.77 -15.04
CA LEU A 216 0.05 -6.44 -13.70
C LEU A 216 0.02 -7.66 -12.78
N ASN A 217 -1.03 -8.49 -12.86
CA ASN A 217 -1.17 -9.69 -12.05
C ASN A 217 -0.06 -10.73 -12.31
N LYS A 218 0.46 -10.82 -13.54
CA LYS A 218 1.62 -11.68 -13.85
C LYS A 218 2.87 -11.31 -13.05
N ARG A 219 2.98 -10.04 -12.62
CA ARG A 219 4.15 -9.50 -11.92
C ARG A 219 3.97 -9.46 -10.41
N PHE A 220 2.78 -9.84 -9.92
CA PHE A 220 2.38 -9.73 -8.52
C PHE A 220 3.42 -10.27 -7.54
N VAL A 221 3.99 -11.45 -7.81
CA VAL A 221 4.97 -12.12 -6.96
C VAL A 221 6.31 -11.37 -6.88
N SER A 222 6.65 -10.58 -7.90
CA SER A 222 7.92 -9.84 -8.00
C SER A 222 7.73 -8.32 -7.94
N ALA A 223 6.55 -7.85 -7.56
CA ALA A 223 6.17 -6.45 -7.64
C ALA A 223 6.98 -5.55 -6.70
N PHE A 224 7.37 -6.08 -5.54
CA PHE A 224 8.05 -5.34 -4.49
C PHE A 224 9.33 -6.03 -4.06
N SER A 225 10.36 -5.23 -3.80
CA SER A 225 11.66 -5.70 -3.29
C SER A 225 12.14 -4.82 -2.14
N TYR A 226 12.91 -5.42 -1.23
CA TYR A 226 13.62 -4.68 -0.18
C TYR A 226 14.84 -3.99 -0.81
N ALA A 227 14.91 -2.67 -0.68
CA ALA A 227 15.90 -1.81 -1.29
C ALA A 227 16.33 -0.72 -0.27
N PRO A 228 17.13 -1.09 0.75
CA PRO A 228 17.62 -0.13 1.73
C PRO A 228 18.55 0.89 1.07
N PRO A 229 18.61 2.14 1.58
CA PRO A 229 19.54 3.15 1.09
C PRO A 229 20.99 2.66 1.21
N VAL A 230 21.80 2.96 0.18
CA VAL A 230 23.24 2.70 0.19
C VAL A 230 23.88 3.82 1.01
N GLU A 231 24.61 3.45 2.08
CA GLU A 231 25.40 4.36 2.92
C GLU A 231 26.64 4.90 2.19
#